data_AF-A0A968TEQ8-F1
#
_entry.id   AF-A0A968TEQ8-F1
#
_cell.length_a   1.000
_cell.length_b   1.000
_cell.length_c   1.000
_cell.angle_alpha   90.00
_cell.angle_beta   90.00
_cell.angle_gamma   90.00
#
_symmetry.space_group_name_H-M   'P 1'
#
loop_
_entity.id
_entity.type
_entity.pdbx_description
1 polymer ?
#
loop_
_entity_poly.entity_id
_entity_poly.type
_entity_poly.pdbx_seq_one_letter_code
_entity_poly.pdbx_strand_id
1 'polypeptide(L)'
;MTSVAPLAFAVQADALTITKMGGGVLVPRDIYAPSGTTDISVVALVAQVNLDPDLLQVVQATFTAFPVGDPAGGDWVVPLPGDPNLLTLGAVGVKFFQSVNGELYSLRNGSYDVAQIVVVR
;
A
#
# COMPACT_ATOMS: atom_id res chain seq x y z
N MET A 1 -20.36 -6.36 -14.78
CA MET A 1 -19.65 -5.48 -13.85
C MET A 1 -19.35 -6.26 -12.59
N THR A 2 -18.19 -6.91 -12.52
CA THR A 2 -17.76 -7.66 -11.34
C THR A 2 -17.22 -6.66 -10.32
N SER A 3 -17.87 -6.56 -9.15
CA SER A 3 -17.46 -5.65 -8.08
C SER A 3 -16.08 -6.05 -7.57
N VAL A 4 -15.14 -5.11 -7.58
CA VAL A 4 -13.79 -5.27 -7.08
C VAL A 4 -13.80 -5.04 -5.57
N ALA A 5 -13.08 -5.87 -4.81
CA ALA A 5 -12.98 -5.75 -3.37
C ALA A 5 -12.14 -4.50 -3.01
N PRO A 6 -12.58 -3.64 -2.09
CA PRO A 6 -11.73 -2.56 -1.61
C PRO A 6 -10.44 -3.11 -0.98
N LEU A 7 -9.41 -2.28 -0.88
CA LEU A 7 -8.18 -2.67 -0.19
C LEU A 7 -8.45 -2.85 1.31
N ALA A 8 -7.81 -3.82 1.95
CA ALA A 8 -7.78 -3.94 3.40
C ALA A 8 -6.34 -4.04 3.90
N PHE A 9 -6.16 -3.88 5.19
CA PHE A 9 -4.86 -3.99 5.84
C PHE A 9 -5.06 -4.65 7.19
N ALA A 10 -4.05 -5.37 7.61
CA ALA A 10 -3.93 -5.86 8.95
C ALA A 10 -2.62 -5.30 9.50
N VAL A 11 -2.71 -4.54 10.58
CA VAL A 11 -1.53 -4.22 11.39
C VAL A 11 -1.35 -5.38 12.36
N GLN A 12 -0.20 -6.05 12.25
CA GLN A 12 0.28 -7.03 13.21
C GLN A 12 1.29 -6.35 14.15
N ALA A 13 1.72 -7.05 15.20
CA ALA A 13 2.50 -6.45 16.29
C ALA A 13 3.83 -5.81 15.83
N ASP A 14 4.38 -6.25 14.71
CA ASP A 14 5.69 -5.86 14.18
C ASP A 14 5.65 -5.31 12.74
N ALA A 15 4.49 -5.34 12.08
CA ALA A 15 4.36 -4.89 10.70
C ALA A 15 2.96 -4.43 10.29
N LEU A 16 2.91 -3.54 9.30
CA LEU A 16 1.73 -3.32 8.48
C LEU A 16 1.76 -4.32 7.31
N THR A 17 0.79 -5.23 7.27
CA THR A 17 0.57 -6.13 6.14
C THR A 17 -0.63 -5.67 5.33
N ILE A 18 -0.42 -5.47 4.02
CA ILE A 18 -1.49 -5.04 3.10
C ILE A 18 -2.16 -6.29 2.52
N THR A 19 -3.48 -6.37 2.65
CA THR A 19 -4.27 -7.58 2.33
C THR A 19 -5.50 -7.24 1.49
N LYS A 20 -6.19 -8.26 0.99
CA LYS A 20 -7.47 -8.07 0.32
C LYS A 20 -8.60 -7.88 1.33
N MET A 21 -9.62 -7.05 1.01
CA MET A 21 -10.83 -7.00 1.84
C MET A 21 -11.53 -8.36 1.86
N GLY A 22 -11.83 -8.84 3.07
CA GLY A 22 -12.28 -10.22 3.31
C GLY A 22 -11.15 -11.20 3.67
N GLY A 23 -9.89 -10.73 3.69
CA GLY A 23 -8.71 -11.52 4.03
C GLY A 23 -8.00 -12.10 2.80
N GLY A 24 -6.74 -12.52 3.00
CA GLY A 24 -5.90 -13.12 1.96
C GLY A 24 -4.85 -12.18 1.37
N VAL A 25 -3.96 -12.75 0.56
CA VAL A 25 -2.86 -12.04 -0.08
C VAL A 25 -3.40 -11.09 -1.14
N LEU A 26 -2.98 -9.82 -1.08
CA LEU A 26 -3.26 -8.86 -2.14
C LEU A 26 -2.32 -9.11 -3.32
N VAL A 27 -2.88 -9.29 -4.51
CA VAL A 27 -2.13 -9.42 -5.77
C VAL A 27 -2.40 -8.24 -6.68
N PRO A 28 -1.50 -7.89 -7.63
CA PRO A 28 -1.71 -6.76 -8.53
C PRO A 28 -3.05 -6.76 -9.27
N ARG A 29 -3.52 -7.94 -9.68
CA ARG A 29 -4.84 -8.11 -10.33
C ARG A 29 -6.06 -7.77 -9.49
N ASP A 30 -5.93 -7.67 -8.17
CA ASP A 30 -7.02 -7.26 -7.29
C ASP A 30 -7.21 -5.74 -7.27
N ILE A 31 -6.26 -4.97 -7.81
CA ILE A 31 -6.27 -3.50 -7.77
C ILE A 31 -6.96 -2.95 -9.02
N TYR A 32 -7.94 -2.06 -8.81
CA TYR A 32 -8.56 -1.33 -9.91
C TYR A 32 -7.57 -0.30 -10.47
N ALA A 33 -7.13 -0.51 -11.71
CA ALA A 33 -6.22 0.41 -12.37
C ALA A 33 -6.97 1.28 -13.40
N PRO A 34 -6.68 2.60 -13.47
CA PRO A 34 -7.20 3.45 -14.54
C PRO A 34 -6.79 2.94 -15.93
N SER A 35 -7.60 3.30 -16.93
CA SER A 35 -7.28 2.99 -18.33
C SER A 35 -5.91 3.51 -18.72
N GLY A 36 -5.13 2.68 -19.43
CA GLY A 36 -3.76 2.98 -19.84
C GLY A 36 -2.69 2.56 -18.83
N THR A 37 -3.07 2.05 -17.66
CA THR A 37 -2.12 1.45 -16.72
C THR A 37 -1.64 0.11 -17.24
N THR A 38 -0.32 -0.08 -17.26
CA THR A 38 0.32 -1.37 -17.50
C THR A 38 0.89 -1.95 -16.22
N ASP A 39 1.39 -1.10 -15.32
CA ASP A 39 2.11 -1.49 -14.11
C ASP A 39 1.64 -0.68 -12.91
N ILE A 40 1.73 -1.28 -11.72
CA ILE A 40 1.38 -0.66 -10.45
C ILE A 40 2.50 -0.86 -9.44
N SER A 41 2.70 0.13 -8.57
CA SER A 41 3.58 0.02 -7.39
C SER A 41 2.78 0.39 -6.16
N VAL A 42 2.88 -0.43 -5.13
CA VAL A 42 2.33 -0.10 -3.81
C VAL A 42 3.33 0.77 -3.07
N VAL A 43 2.83 1.81 -2.42
CA VAL A 43 3.58 2.63 -1.49
C VAL A 43 2.86 2.56 -0.16
N ALA A 44 3.60 2.30 0.91
CA ALA A 44 3.06 2.28 2.24
C ALA A 44 3.91 3.12 3.17
N LEU A 45 3.22 3.77 4.10
CA LEU A 45 3.77 4.60 5.14
C LEU A 45 3.21 4.14 6.46
N VAL A 46 4.09 4.00 7.44
CA VAL A 46 3.76 3.63 8.81
C VAL A 46 4.40 4.67 9.71
N ALA A 47 3.60 5.30 10.56
CA ALA A 47 4.07 6.24 11.55
C ALA A 47 3.73 5.76 12.96
N GLN A 48 4.70 5.75 13.85
CA GLN A 48 4.48 5.56 15.28
C GLN A 48 4.57 6.90 15.99
N VAL A 49 3.57 7.18 16.82
CA VAL A 49 3.37 8.44 17.53
C VAL A 49 3.32 8.17 19.03
N ASN A 50 4.12 8.90 19.79
CA ASN A 50 3.97 9.04 21.23
C ASN A 50 3.75 10.52 21.55
N LEU A 51 2.72 10.84 22.31
CA LEU A 51 2.44 12.22 22.75
C LEU A 51 3.22 12.60 24.03
N ASP A 52 3.87 11.64 24.68
CA ASP A 52 4.75 11.86 25.84
C ASP A 52 5.80 10.73 25.88
N PRO A 53 7.03 10.93 25.35
CA PRO A 53 7.76 12.20 25.27
C PRO A 53 7.87 12.78 23.84
N ASP A 54 6.76 12.99 23.12
CA ASP A 54 6.75 13.57 21.76
C ASP A 54 7.66 12.83 20.74
N LEU A 55 7.37 11.55 20.50
CA LEU A 55 8.06 10.74 19.51
C LEU A 55 7.23 10.63 18.23
N LEU A 56 7.84 10.91 17.08
CA LEU A 56 7.31 10.56 15.76
C LEU A 56 8.36 9.79 14.98
N GLN A 57 8.06 8.53 14.64
CA GLN A 57 8.91 7.71 13.78
C GLN A 57 8.13 7.30 12.55
N VAL A 58 8.70 7.51 11.36
CA VAL A 58 8.03 7.22 10.08
C VAL A 58 8.89 6.27 9.27
N VAL A 59 8.27 5.20 8.78
CA VAL A 59 8.84 4.25 7.83
C VAL A 59 8.02 4.32 6.56
N GLN A 60 8.70 4.45 5.43
CA GLN A 60 8.08 4.38 4.11
C GLN A 60 8.70 3.22 3.33
N ALA A 61 7.84 2.39 2.73
CA ALA A 61 8.23 1.37 1.78
C ALA A 61 7.62 1.69 0.41
N THR A 62 8.43 1.57 -0.63
CA THR A 62 7.94 1.55 -2.03
C THR A 62 8.31 0.20 -2.59
N PHE A 63 7.29 -0.53 -3.01
CA PHE A 63 7.48 -1.86 -3.55
C PHE A 63 7.72 -1.79 -5.06
N THR A 64 8.43 -2.78 -5.60
CA THR A 64 8.67 -2.91 -7.04
C THR A 64 7.36 -2.84 -7.81
N ALA A 65 7.41 -2.27 -9.02
CA ALA A 65 6.23 -2.23 -9.88
C ALA A 65 5.94 -3.61 -10.46
N PHE A 66 4.66 -3.97 -10.55
CA PHE A 66 4.18 -5.21 -11.13
C PHE A 66 3.16 -4.93 -12.22
N PRO A 67 3.06 -5.80 -13.25
CA PRO A 67 1.99 -5.71 -14.22
C PRO A 67 0.61 -5.81 -13.56
N VAL A 68 -0.35 -4.98 -13.96
CA VAL A 68 -1.71 -4.91 -13.37
C VAL A 68 -2.42 -6.27 -13.34
N GLY A 69 -2.13 -7.20 -14.26
CA GLY A 69 -2.78 -8.51 -14.34
C GLY A 69 -2.07 -9.65 -13.60
N ASP A 70 -0.91 -9.37 -12.98
CA ASP A 70 -0.05 -10.39 -12.39
C ASP A 70 -0.79 -11.14 -11.27
N PRO A 71 -0.90 -12.49 -11.34
CA PRO A 71 -1.47 -13.29 -10.28
C PRO A 71 -0.52 -13.54 -9.10
N ALA A 72 0.76 -13.17 -9.21
CA ALA A 72 1.72 -13.37 -8.14
C ALA A 72 1.46 -12.42 -6.97
N GLY A 73 1.55 -12.94 -5.75
CA GLY A 73 1.48 -12.16 -4.52
C GLY A 73 2.66 -11.21 -4.42
N GLY A 74 2.39 -9.96 -4.01
CA GLY A 74 3.42 -9.14 -3.41
C GLY A 74 3.41 -9.37 -1.91
N ASP A 75 4.58 -9.61 -1.33
CA ASP A 75 4.74 -9.56 0.12
C ASP A 75 4.77 -8.08 0.53
N TRP A 76 3.59 -7.48 0.67
CA TRP A 76 3.45 -6.06 0.98
C TRP A 76 3.53 -5.83 2.48
N VAL A 77 4.72 -6.00 3.02
CA VAL A 77 4.99 -5.90 4.46
C VAL A 77 5.88 -4.69 4.72
N VAL A 78 5.43 -3.83 5.62
CA VAL A 78 6.21 -2.69 6.12
C VAL A 78 6.50 -2.90 7.59
N PRO A 79 7.77 -2.98 8.01
CA PRO A 79 8.11 -3.14 9.42
C PRO A 79 7.69 -1.90 10.22
N LEU A 80 7.22 -2.13 11.45
CA LEU A 80 6.97 -1.08 12.42
C LEU A 80 8.31 -0.55 12.98
N PRO A 81 8.48 0.78 13.12
CA PRO A 81 9.77 1.37 13.50
C PRO A 81 10.22 1.16 14.95
N GLY A 82 9.36 0.67 15.83
CA GLY A 82 9.61 0.78 17.26
C GLY A 82 8.59 0.05 18.14
N ASP A 83 8.31 0.62 19.30
CA ASP A 83 7.54 -0.02 20.36
C ASP A 83 6.08 -0.31 19.91
N PRO A 84 5.60 -1.57 20.00
CA PRO A 84 4.22 -1.93 19.64
C PRO A 84 3.14 -1.29 20.52
N ASN A 85 3.52 -0.60 21.61
CA ASN A 85 2.61 0.13 22.48
C ASN A 85 2.32 1.56 22.00
N LEU A 86 3.01 2.05 20.96
CA LEU A 86 2.81 3.41 20.42
C LEU A 86 1.65 3.48 19.43
N LEU A 87 1.02 4.66 19.35
CA LEU A 87 -0.05 4.94 18.40
C LEU A 87 0.48 4.75 16.98
N THR A 88 -0.14 3.86 16.22
CA THR A 88 0.33 3.51 14.87
C THR A 88 -0.62 4.04 13.81
N LEU A 89 -0.11 4.87 12.91
CA LEU A 89 -0.81 5.37 11.74
C LEU A 89 -0.30 4.66 10.49
N GLY A 90 -1.20 4.02 9.74
CA GLY A 90 -0.90 3.40 8.46
C GLY A 90 -1.51 4.18 7.32
N ALA A 91 -0.74 4.39 6.24
CA ALA A 91 -1.24 4.90 4.97
C ALA A 91 -0.72 4.03 3.83
N VAL A 92 -1.61 3.67 2.89
CA VAL A 92 -1.27 2.92 1.69
C VAL A 92 -1.75 3.70 0.48
N GLY A 93 -0.91 3.79 -0.54
CA GLY A 93 -1.25 4.32 -1.84
C GLY A 93 -0.80 3.38 -2.94
N VAL A 94 -1.49 3.45 -4.07
CA VAL A 94 -1.07 2.77 -5.30
C VAL A 94 -0.63 3.81 -6.32
N LYS A 95 0.55 3.60 -6.91
CA LYS A 95 1.04 4.36 -8.06
C LYS A 95 0.76 3.56 -9.33
N PHE A 96 0.21 4.23 -10.33
CA PHE A 96 -0.10 3.66 -11.63
C PHE A 96 0.89 4.15 -12.68
N PHE A 97 1.37 3.24 -13.51
CA PHE A 97 2.35 3.50 -14.56
C PHE A 97 1.88 2.97 -15.90
N GLN A 98 2.38 3.62 -16.95
CA GLN A 98 2.34 3.13 -18.30
C GLN A 98 3.78 2.83 -18.76
N SER A 99 4.01 1.59 -19.19
CA SER A 99 5.26 1.15 -19.79
C SER A 99 5.26 1.52 -21.26
N VAL A 100 6.21 2.37 -21.65
CA VAL A 100 6.43 2.77 -23.04
C VAL A 100 7.88 2.44 -23.37
N ASN A 101 8.08 1.53 -24.33
CA ASN A 101 9.41 1.04 -24.73
C ASN A 101 10.26 0.50 -23.56
N GLY A 102 9.62 -0.06 -22.54
CA GLY A 102 10.30 -0.62 -21.37
C GLY A 102 10.60 0.39 -20.26
N GLU A 103 10.25 1.65 -20.43
CA GLU A 103 10.36 2.68 -19.40
C GLU A 103 8.99 2.97 -18.77
N LEU A 104 8.96 3.05 -17.43
CA LEU A 104 7.74 3.27 -16.65
C LEU A 104 7.47 4.76 -16.47
N TYR A 105 6.38 5.23 -17.07
CA TYR A 105 5.89 6.59 -16.95
C TYR A 105 4.74 6.65 -15.96
N SER A 106 4.87 7.50 -14.94
CA SER A 106 3.78 7.70 -13.97
C SER A 106 2.56 8.32 -14.67
N LEU A 107 1.40 7.67 -14.50
CA LEU A 107 0.13 8.22 -14.97
C LEU A 107 -0.29 9.36 -14.05
N ARG A 108 -0.02 10.61 -14.48
CA ARG A 108 -0.32 11.84 -13.73
C ARG A 108 -1.81 12.19 -13.65
N ASN A 109 -2.71 11.30 -14.06
CA ASN A 109 -4.15 11.52 -14.16
C ASN A 109 -4.86 11.50 -12.79
N GLY A 110 -4.24 12.03 -11.74
CA GLY A 110 -4.85 12.19 -10.41
C GLY A 110 -4.99 10.90 -9.58
N SER A 111 -4.36 9.80 -9.97
CA SER A 111 -4.62 8.46 -9.40
C SER A 111 -3.70 8.07 -8.25
N TYR A 112 -3.29 9.00 -7.39
CA TYR A 112 -2.90 8.59 -6.04
C TYR A 112 -4.20 8.27 -5.30
N ASP A 113 -4.74 7.07 -5.50
CA ASP A 113 -5.80 6.60 -4.62
C ASP A 113 -5.12 6.32 -3.28
N VAL A 114 -5.20 7.29 -2.37
CA VAL A 114 -4.84 7.10 -0.96
C VAL A 114 -5.91 6.19 -0.41
N ALA A 115 -5.62 4.89 -0.41
CA ALA A 115 -6.59 3.84 -0.18
C ALA A 115 -7.25 3.95 1.21
N GLN A 116 -6.51 4.42 2.20
CA GLN A 116 -7.02 4.65 3.55
C GLN A 116 -5.96 5.34 4.41
N ILE A 117 -6.37 6.26 5.28
CA ILE A 117 -5.61 6.59 6.49
C ILE A 117 -6.23 5.75 7.60
N VAL A 118 -5.40 4.97 8.28
CA VAL A 118 -5.83 4.04 9.31
C VAL A 118 -5.17 4.44 10.60
N VAL A 119 -6.01 4.71 11.61
CA VAL A 119 -5.56 4.80 12.99
C VAL A 119 -5.64 3.39 13.56
N VAL A 120 -4.49 2.77 13.81
CA VAL A 120 -4.42 1.52 14.55
C VAL A 120 -3.83 1.80 15.92
N ARG A 121 -4.76 1.81 16.87
CA ARG A 121 -4.56 1.89 18.32
C ARG A 121 -4.05 3.24 18.81
#